data_AF-D8IPR6-F1
#
_entry.id   AF-D8IPR6-F1
#
_cell.length_a   1.000
_cell.length_b   1.000
_cell.length_c   1.000
_cell.angle_alpha   90.00
_cell.angle_beta   90.00
_cell.angle_gamma   90.00
#
_symmetry.space_group_name_H-M   'P 1'
#
loop_
_entity.id
_entity.type
_entity.pdbx_description
1 polymer ?
#
loop_
_entity_poly.entity_id
_entity_poly.type
_entity_poly.pdbx_seq_one_letter_code
_entity_poly.pdbx_strand_id
1 'polypeptide(L)'
;MTDFVILFLGATTGAVVFIPLGVGICAHRHTEAGIPLTTQNDFIQLLSSPPRDYTFFGKLVFACLMLAWLCVFFGAWYLPFLGARMLDLPADSPIIGKSIWLAFGSGVIFFVSGYRFWRKRAYSL
;
A
#
# COMPACT_ATOMS: atom_id res chain seq x y z
N MET A 1 2.54 17.61 22.36
CA MET A 1 1.69 16.39 22.28
C MET A 1 1.05 16.28 20.89
N THR A 2 0.49 17.37 20.37
CA THR A 2 0.02 17.55 18.98
C THR A 2 1.02 17.10 17.90
N ASP A 3 2.30 17.42 18.06
CA ASP A 3 3.34 17.07 17.08
C ASP A 3 3.51 15.56 16.93
N PHE A 4 3.48 14.84 18.06
CA PHE A 4 3.59 13.39 18.07
C PHE A 4 2.40 12.72 17.38
N VAL A 5 1.19 13.25 17.58
CA VAL A 5 -0.04 12.74 16.95
C VAL A 5 0.06 12.83 15.43
N ILE A 6 0.54 13.94 14.90
CA ILE A 6 0.63 14.16 13.44
C ILE A 6 1.71 13.30 12.80
N LEU A 7 2.86 13.17 13.46
CA LEU A 7 3.93 12.27 13.00
C LEU A 7 3.48 10.81 13.02
N PHE A 8 2.74 10.39 14.05
CA PHE A 8 2.16 9.05 14.15
C PHE A 8 1.10 8.81 13.08
N LEU A 9 0.25 9.80 12.80
CA LEU A 9 -0.78 9.73 11.76
C LEU A 9 -0.14 9.57 10.38
N GLY A 10 0.93 10.32 10.07
CA GLY A 10 1.70 10.16 8.84
C GLY A 10 2.30 8.75 8.71
N ALA A 11 2.98 8.27 9.76
CA ALA A 11 3.64 6.96 9.75
C ALA A 11 2.63 5.80 9.54
N THR A 12 1.50 5.82 10.26
CA THR A 12 0.45 4.80 10.19
C THR A 12 -0.30 4.84 8.86
N THR A 13 -0.58 6.02 8.33
CA THR A 13 -1.23 6.16 7.01
C THR A 13 -0.36 5.53 5.92
N GLY A 14 0.95 5.79 5.92
CA GLY A 14 1.87 5.15 4.97
C GLY A 14 1.93 3.62 5.13
N ALA A 15 1.80 3.09 6.35
CA ALA A 15 1.76 1.64 6.56
C ALA A 15 0.48 1.00 5.99
N VAL A 16 -0.68 1.54 6.37
CA VAL A 16 -1.99 0.95 6.03
C VAL A 16 -2.27 1.01 4.52
N VAL A 17 -1.85 2.10 3.87
CA VAL A 17 -2.12 2.31 2.43
C VAL A 17 -1.18 1.49 1.54
N PHE A 18 0.09 1.33 1.93
CA PHE A 18 1.08 0.73 1.02
C PHE A 18 1.24 -0.78 1.14
N ILE A 19 0.83 -1.39 2.27
CA ILE A 19 0.85 -2.85 2.42
C ILE A 19 -0.04 -3.52 1.36
N PRO A 20 -1.35 -3.19 1.22
CA PRO A 20 -2.24 -3.86 0.27
C PRO A 20 -1.83 -3.62 -1.18
N LEU A 21 -1.29 -2.44 -1.50
CA LEU A 21 -0.75 -2.12 -2.82
C LEU A 21 0.42 -3.05 -3.18
N GLY A 22 1.36 -3.23 -2.26
CA GLY A 22 2.49 -4.16 -2.44
C GLY A 22 2.03 -5.61 -2.66
N VAL A 23 0.96 -6.03 -1.97
CA VAL A 23 0.34 -7.36 -2.16
C VAL A 23 -0.28 -7.48 -3.55
N GLY A 24 -1.11 -6.51 -3.94
CA GLY A 24 -1.85 -6.53 -5.21
C GLY A 24 -0.94 -6.56 -6.45
N ILE A 25 0.15 -5.78 -6.44
CA ILE A 25 1.14 -5.80 -7.52
C ILE A 25 1.89 -7.14 -7.57
N CYS A 26 2.18 -7.74 -6.41
CA CYS A 26 2.82 -9.04 -6.34
C CYS A 26 1.91 -10.13 -6.95
N ALA A 27 0.64 -10.20 -6.52
CA ALA A 27 -0.35 -11.13 -7.06
C ALA A 27 -0.52 -10.97 -8.58
N HIS A 28 -0.57 -9.73 -9.07
CA HIS A 28 -0.68 -9.47 -10.50
C HIS A 28 0.55 -9.93 -11.29
N ARG A 29 1.77 -9.60 -10.84
CA ARG A 29 3.01 -10.05 -11.48
C ARG A 29 3.17 -11.56 -11.48
N HIS A 30 2.75 -12.23 -10.41
CA HIS A 30 2.70 -13.69 -10.37
C HIS A 30 1.75 -14.26 -11.42
N THR A 31 0.62 -13.59 -11.63
CA THR A 31 -0.35 -14.00 -12.65
C THR A 31 0.19 -13.82 -14.07
N GLU A 32 0.81 -12.67 -14.37
CA GLU A 32 1.40 -12.42 -15.69
C GLU A 32 2.61 -13.32 -15.98
N ALA A 33 3.41 -13.66 -14.96
CA ALA A 33 4.58 -14.51 -15.13
C ALA A 33 4.24 -16.00 -15.34
N GLY A 34 2.99 -16.43 -15.09
CA GLY A 34 2.56 -17.83 -15.22
C GLY A 34 3.28 -18.79 -14.27
N ILE A 35 3.96 -18.28 -13.23
CA ILE A 35 4.73 -19.09 -12.29
C ILE A 35 3.79 -19.61 -11.21
N PRO A 36 3.59 -20.94 -11.10
CA PRO A 36 2.75 -21.50 -10.06
C PRO A 36 3.32 -21.19 -8.68
N LEU A 37 2.46 -20.74 -7.78
CA LEU A 37 2.82 -20.48 -6.39
C LEU A 37 3.06 -21.82 -5.69
N THR A 38 4.25 -22.00 -5.09
CA THR A 38 4.63 -23.25 -4.42
C THR A 38 4.19 -23.30 -2.94
N THR A 39 3.46 -22.29 -2.47
CA THR A 39 3.01 -22.20 -1.07
C THR A 39 1.83 -23.11 -0.77
N GLN A 40 1.81 -23.78 0.40
CA GLN A 40 0.66 -24.53 0.92
C GLN A 40 -0.36 -23.65 1.67
N ASN A 41 -0.12 -22.35 1.77
CA ASN A 41 -1.00 -21.47 2.54
C ASN A 41 -2.22 -21.05 1.69
N ASP A 42 -3.38 -21.62 2.01
CA ASP A 42 -4.67 -21.36 1.32
C ASP A 42 -5.01 -19.86 1.28
N PHE A 43 -4.64 -19.08 2.30
CA PHE A 43 -4.93 -17.65 2.32
C PHE A 43 -4.08 -16.89 1.28
N ILE A 44 -2.84 -17.32 1.10
CA ILE A 44 -1.94 -16.77 0.09
C ILE A 44 -2.42 -17.24 -1.28
N GLN A 45 -2.70 -18.53 -1.44
CA GLN A 45 -3.28 -19.04 -2.67
C GLN A 45 -4.61 -18.37 -3.02
N LEU A 46 -5.46 -17.98 -2.07
CA LEU A 46 -6.71 -17.27 -2.36
C LEU A 46 -6.44 -15.84 -2.84
N LEU A 47 -5.49 -15.14 -2.20
CA LEU A 47 -5.11 -13.77 -2.57
C LEU A 47 -4.30 -13.68 -3.87
N SER A 48 -3.65 -14.76 -4.28
CA SER A 48 -2.82 -14.81 -5.49
C SER A 48 -3.27 -15.85 -6.52
N SER A 49 -4.38 -16.57 -6.28
CA SER A 49 -4.92 -17.51 -7.27
C SER A 49 -5.44 -16.72 -8.46
N PRO A 50 -4.92 -17.00 -9.66
CA PRO A 50 -5.42 -16.34 -10.85
C PRO A 50 -6.83 -16.85 -11.14
N PRO A 51 -7.81 -15.97 -11.46
CA PRO A 51 -8.93 -16.41 -12.27
C PRO A 51 -8.34 -16.95 -13.57
N ARG A 52 -8.71 -18.20 -13.90
CA ARG A 52 -7.99 -19.08 -14.83
C ARG A 52 -7.81 -18.56 -16.26
N ASP A 53 -8.40 -17.42 -16.60
CA ASP A 53 -8.08 -16.60 -17.76
C ASP A 53 -8.34 -15.14 -17.37
N TYR A 54 -7.32 -14.28 -17.42
CA TYR A 54 -7.53 -12.84 -17.28
C TYR A 54 -8.27 -12.34 -18.52
N THR A 55 -9.59 -12.46 -18.50
CA THR A 55 -10.48 -11.86 -19.49
C THR A 55 -10.13 -10.37 -19.62
N PHE A 56 -10.35 -9.78 -20.80
CA PHE A 56 -10.13 -8.35 -21.01
C PHE A 56 -10.78 -7.48 -19.91
N PHE A 57 -11.95 -7.91 -19.42
CA PHE A 57 -12.64 -7.30 -18.29
C PHE A 57 -11.86 -7.37 -16.98
N GLY A 58 -11.24 -8.50 -16.65
CA GLY A 58 -10.39 -8.63 -15.45
C GLY A 58 -9.17 -7.68 -15.47
N LYS A 59 -8.58 -7.46 -16.64
CA LYS A 59 -7.48 -6.48 -16.80
C LYS A 59 -7.97 -5.04 -16.62
N LEU A 60 -9.15 -4.72 -17.15
CA LEU A 60 -9.79 -3.41 -16.97
C LEU A 60 -10.10 -3.15 -15.49
N VAL A 61 -10.68 -4.12 -14.79
CA VAL A 61 -10.99 -4.03 -13.35
C VAL A 61 -9.70 -3.84 -12.54
N PHE A 62 -8.64 -4.58 -12.86
CA PHE A 62 -7.34 -4.39 -12.21
C PHE A 62 -6.75 -2.99 -12.46
N ALA A 63 -6.81 -2.48 -13.68
CA ALA A 63 -6.37 -1.13 -14.01
C ALA A 63 -7.17 -0.06 -13.26
N CYS A 64 -8.50 -0.20 -13.19
CA CYS A 64 -9.36 0.68 -12.40
C CYS A 64 -9.02 0.60 -10.90
N LEU A 65 -8.74 -0.58 -10.37
CA LEU A 65 -8.27 -0.77 -8.99
C LEU A 65 -6.94 -0.07 -8.75
N MET A 66 -5.97 -0.21 -9.67
CA MET A 66 -4.68 0.49 -9.56
C MET A 66 -4.83 2.02 -9.66
N LEU A 67 -5.74 2.53 -10.49
CA LEU A 67 -6.08 3.95 -10.55
C LEU A 67 -6.77 4.44 -9.27
N ALA A 68 -7.70 3.65 -8.70
CA ALA A 68 -8.30 3.96 -7.41
C ALA A 68 -7.24 4.00 -6.31
N TRP A 69 -6.26 3.10 -6.35
CA TRP A 69 -5.12 3.09 -5.44
C TRP A 69 -4.21 4.31 -5.61
N LEU A 70 -4.04 4.86 -6.82
CA LEU A 70 -3.39 6.16 -7.02
C LEU A 70 -4.16 7.27 -6.31
N CYS A 71 -5.50 7.28 -6.36
CA CYS A 71 -6.31 8.23 -5.61
C CYS A 71 -6.14 8.06 -4.09
N VAL A 72 -6.08 6.83 -3.59
CA VAL A 72 -5.80 6.55 -2.17
C VAL A 72 -4.38 6.99 -1.81
N PHE A 73 -3.40 6.81 -2.69
CA PHE A 73 -2.04 7.31 -2.50
C PHE A 73 -2.02 8.83 -2.37
N PHE A 74 -2.61 9.58 -3.31
CA PHE A 74 -2.63 11.04 -3.21
C PHE A 74 -3.49 11.53 -2.02
N GLY A 75 -4.60 10.85 -1.71
CA GLY A 75 -5.43 11.14 -0.55
C GLY A 75 -4.71 10.90 0.78
N ALA A 76 -3.90 9.86 0.87
CA ALA A 76 -3.06 9.55 2.02
C ALA A 76 -2.05 10.67 2.34
N TRP A 77 -1.59 11.40 1.33
CA TRP A 77 -0.71 12.54 1.50
C TRP A 77 -1.43 13.79 2.00
N TYR A 78 -2.75 13.86 1.82
CA TYR A 78 -3.57 14.96 2.31
C TYR A 78 -4.01 14.78 3.77
N LEU A 79 -4.02 13.54 4.28
CA LEU A 79 -4.38 13.22 5.67
C LEU A 79 -3.58 13.99 6.74
N PRO A 80 -2.24 14.15 6.62
CA PRO A 80 -1.49 14.96 7.57
C PRO A 80 -1.84 16.45 7.53
N PHE A 81 -2.20 17.00 6.35
CA PHE A 81 -2.72 18.35 6.24
C PHE A 81 -4.07 18.49 6.94
N LEU A 82 -4.97 17.52 6.75
CA LEU A 82 -6.27 17.49 7.41
C LEU A 82 -6.12 17.42 8.93
N GLY A 83 -5.23 16.55 9.42
CA GLY A 83 -4.93 16.41 10.85
C GLY A 83 -4.31 17.67 11.45
N ALA A 84 -3.43 18.35 10.71
CA ALA A 84 -2.86 19.63 11.15
C ALA A 84 -3.92 20.73 11.25
N ARG A 85 -4.88 20.78 10.29
CA ARG A 85 -6.02 21.71 10.33
C ARG A 85 -6.96 21.43 11.49
N MET A 86 -7.26 20.16 11.79
CA MET A 86 -8.09 19.78 12.94
C MET A 86 -7.45 20.13 14.29
N LEU A 87 -6.13 20.32 14.32
CA LEU A 87 -5.36 20.68 15.51
C LEU A 87 -4.97 22.17 15.54
N ASP A 88 -5.58 22.99 14.67
CA ASP A 88 -5.33 24.44 14.54
C ASP A 88 -3.84 24.81 14.39
N LEU A 89 -3.07 23.97 13.71
CA LEU A 89 -1.66 24.26 13.46
C LEU A 89 -1.49 25.26 12.31
N PRO A 90 -0.45 26.12 12.40
CA PRO A 90 -0.07 26.99 11.28
C PRO A 90 0.23 26.15 10.04
N ALA A 91 -0.24 26.60 8.87
CA ALA A 91 -0.01 25.92 7.60
C ALA A 91 1.49 25.78 7.26
N ASP A 92 2.32 26.69 7.77
CA ASP A 92 3.77 26.71 7.56
C ASP A 92 4.54 25.89 8.61
N SER A 93 3.83 25.12 9.45
CA SER A 93 4.46 24.33 10.49
C SER A 93 5.37 23.25 9.88
N PRO A 94 6.66 23.20 10.27
CA PRO A 94 7.62 22.23 9.73
C PRO A 94 7.25 20.77 10.06
N ILE A 95 6.36 20.55 11.03
CA ILE A 95 5.84 19.24 11.42
C ILE A 95 4.99 18.61 10.31
N ILE A 96 4.26 19.41 9.52
CA ILE A 96 3.46 18.92 8.40
C ILE A 96 4.39 18.28 7.37
N GLY A 97 5.44 18.99 6.97
CA GLY A 97 6.47 18.47 6.07
C GLY A 97 7.12 17.19 6.60
N LYS A 98 7.49 17.17 7.88
CA LYS A 98 8.07 15.96 8.52
C LYS A 98 7.11 14.77 8.51
N SER A 99 5.82 14.98 8.74
CA SER A 99 4.82 13.89 8.70
C SER A 99 4.59 13.34 7.31
N ILE A 100 4.66 14.19 6.27
CA ILE A 100 4.57 13.76 4.86
C ILE A 100 5.80 12.91 4.52
N TRP A 101 7.00 13.35 4.91
CA TRP A 101 8.22 12.57 4.72
C TRP A 101 8.20 11.24 5.50
N LEU A 102 7.61 11.22 6.70
CA LEU A 102 7.41 9.97 7.45
C LEU A 102 6.39 9.06 6.78
N ALA A 103 5.29 9.59 6.25
CA ALA A 103 4.31 8.80 5.49
C ALA A 103 4.92 8.22 4.22
N PHE A 104 5.77 8.99 3.53
CA PHE A 104 6.53 8.52 2.38
C PHE A 104 7.55 7.43 2.78
N GLY A 105 8.35 7.70 3.80
CA GLY A 105 9.37 6.76 4.29
C GLY A 105 8.75 5.45 4.77
N SER A 106 7.69 5.51 5.57
CA SER A 106 6.96 4.30 6.00
C SER A 106 6.30 3.61 4.80
N GLY A 107 5.67 4.36 3.89
CA GLY A 107 5.08 3.82 2.66
C GLY A 107 6.08 3.03 1.82
N VAL A 108 7.28 3.56 1.57
CA VAL A 108 8.35 2.86 0.84
C VAL A 108 8.81 1.61 1.60
N ILE A 109 9.03 1.72 2.91
CA ILE A 109 9.44 0.58 3.74
C ILE A 109 8.39 -0.52 3.67
N PHE A 110 7.11 -0.21 3.86
CA PHE A 110 6.02 -1.17 3.87
C PHE A 110 5.70 -1.72 2.47
N PHE A 111 5.89 -0.92 1.42
CA PHE A 111 5.79 -1.39 0.05
C PHE A 111 6.87 -2.43 -0.27
N VAL A 112 8.14 -2.12 0.02
CA VAL A 112 9.27 -3.04 -0.22
C VAL A 112 9.22 -4.24 0.71
N SER A 113 8.87 -4.04 1.98
CA SER A 113 8.74 -5.11 2.96
C SER A 113 7.54 -5.99 2.68
N GLY A 114 6.41 -5.42 2.27
CA GLY A 114 5.24 -6.13 1.77
C GLY A 114 5.62 -7.01 0.59
N TYR A 115 6.32 -6.45 -0.40
CA TYR A 115 6.83 -7.23 -1.53
C TYR A 115 7.74 -8.39 -1.09
N ARG A 116 8.73 -8.14 -0.23
CA ARG A 116 9.67 -9.17 0.24
C ARG A 116 9.00 -10.25 1.11
N PHE A 117 8.09 -9.84 2.00
CA PHE A 117 7.33 -10.73 2.87
C PHE A 117 6.43 -11.65 2.04
N TRP A 118 5.68 -11.07 1.10
CA TRP A 118 4.79 -11.82 0.21
C TRP A 118 5.56 -12.73 -0.72
N ARG A 119 6.67 -12.26 -1.30
CA ARG A 119 7.57 -13.11 -2.07
C ARG A 119 8.05 -14.29 -1.24
N LYS A 120 8.59 -14.07 -0.03
CA LYS A 120 9.07 -15.16 0.83
C LYS A 120 7.98 -16.17 1.15
N ARG A 121 6.77 -15.73 1.49
CA ARG A 121 5.68 -16.66 1.83
C ARG A 121 5.06 -17.37 0.62
N ALA A 122 5.07 -16.73 -0.55
CA ALA A 122 4.66 -17.36 -1.81
C ALA A 122 5.59 -18.51 -2.23
N TYR A 123 6.88 -18.45 -1.82
CA TYR A 123 7.91 -19.44 -2.19
C TYR A 123 8.38 -20.34 -1.03
N SER A 124 7.96 -20.10 0.21
CA SER A 124 8.25 -21.02 1.32
C SER A 124 7.31 -22.23 1.23
N LEU A 125 7.90 -23.38 0.91
CA LEU A 125 7.31 -24.71 0.97
C LEU A 125 6.73 -25.02 2.35
#